data_AF-A0A855YFZ5-F1
#
_entry.id   AF-A0A855YFZ5-F1
#
_cell.length_a   1.000
_cell.length_b   1.000
_cell.length_c   1.000
_cell.angle_alpha   90.00
_cell.angle_beta   90.00
_cell.angle_gamma   90.00
#
_symmetry.space_group_name_H-M   'P 1'
#
loop_
_entity.id
_entity.type
_entity.pdbx_description
1 polymer ?
#
loop_
_entity_poly.entity_id
_entity_poly.type
_entity_poly.pdbx_seq_one_letter_code
_entity_poly.pdbx_strand_id
1 'polypeptide(L)'
;MKRTSLTLQQVKTEAGKFAIMLLGTFILAFAYYHINFQNHLSEGGFVGLALLGKYATGLSPAIGMLLLDIPVMILAWFIKGWKFMIQALLGVAAFSLFYDGFERYSTLVIPFHGNLWIPAVLSGVITGVGAGMVLRFGGATGGDDILAVLISRWKGWKLGTVFFVSDAFVLGLSLFFLPVKETLYTILAVWIASKVITYMVSFPARRTVTTSAVKLPVSAAAKVVSGASQRAPVARGVSH
;
A
#
# COMPACT_ATOMS: atom_id res chain seq x y z
N MET A 1 23.81 19.98 -21.77
CA MET A 1 22.97 20.60 -20.73
C MET A 1 21.57 19.98 -20.53
N LYS A 2 20.95 19.26 -21.50
CA LYS A 2 19.61 18.63 -21.30
C LYS A 2 19.56 17.39 -20.40
N ARG A 3 20.67 16.65 -20.18
CA ARG A 3 20.68 15.47 -19.29
C ARG A 3 20.67 15.84 -17.80
N THR A 4 21.31 16.94 -17.42
CA THR A 4 21.43 17.40 -16.03
C THR A 4 20.10 17.91 -15.46
N SER A 5 19.23 18.49 -16.29
CA SER A 5 17.90 18.92 -15.87
C SER A 5 16.92 17.76 -15.66
N LEU A 6 17.09 16.67 -16.42
CA LEU A 6 16.27 15.45 -16.28
C LEU A 6 16.60 14.69 -14.99
N THR A 7 17.87 14.57 -14.61
CA THR A 7 18.25 13.93 -13.33
C THR A 7 17.78 14.72 -12.12
N LEU A 8 17.84 16.05 -12.15
CA LEU A 8 17.35 16.88 -11.05
C LEU A 8 15.82 16.82 -10.89
N GLN A 9 15.08 16.74 -12.00
CA GLN A 9 13.63 16.51 -11.95
C GLN A 9 13.28 15.10 -11.44
N GLN A 10 14.03 14.08 -11.85
CA GLN A 10 13.87 12.71 -11.36
C GLN A 10 14.13 12.63 -9.86
N VAL A 11 15.23 13.19 -9.36
CA VAL A 11 15.58 13.21 -7.92
C VAL A 11 14.52 13.95 -7.08
N LYS A 12 14.02 15.11 -7.54
CA LYS A 12 12.92 15.82 -6.86
C LYS A 12 11.64 14.98 -6.79
N THR A 13 11.36 14.22 -7.84
CA THR A 13 10.18 13.36 -7.91
C THR A 13 10.31 12.17 -6.96
N GLU A 14 11.49 11.53 -6.87
CA GLU A 14 11.74 10.44 -5.93
C GLU A 14 11.74 10.91 -4.47
N ALA A 15 12.30 12.10 -4.18
CA ALA A 15 12.24 12.70 -2.86
C ALA A 15 10.79 13.00 -2.41
N GLY A 16 9.95 13.48 -3.32
CA GLY A 16 8.52 13.68 -3.05
C GLY A 16 7.79 12.39 -2.71
N LYS A 17 8.07 11.29 -3.42
CA LYS A 17 7.51 9.97 -3.09
C LYS A 17 7.94 9.52 -1.71
N PHE A 18 9.22 9.67 -1.39
CA PHE A 18 9.77 9.29 -0.08
C PHE A 18 9.16 10.08 1.06
N ALA A 19 9.00 11.40 0.90
CA ALA A 19 8.33 12.24 1.89
C ALA A 19 6.88 11.80 2.14
N ILE A 20 6.15 11.41 1.09
CA ILE A 20 4.77 10.91 1.25
C ILE A 20 4.77 9.54 1.93
N MET A 21 5.72 8.65 1.64
CA MET A 21 5.85 7.39 2.35
C MET A 21 6.14 7.62 3.84
N LEU A 22 7.08 8.50 4.18
CA LEU A 22 7.37 8.86 5.58
C LEU A 22 6.17 9.47 6.30
N LEU A 23 5.41 10.34 5.63
CA LEU A 23 4.18 10.87 6.20
C LEU A 23 3.15 9.76 6.41
N GLY A 24 3.05 8.82 5.46
CA GLY A 24 2.19 7.65 5.57
C GLY A 24 2.57 6.76 6.75
N THR A 25 3.86 6.46 6.94
CA THR A 25 4.33 5.66 8.08
C THR A 25 4.13 6.38 9.42
N PHE A 26 4.29 7.70 9.47
CA PHE A 26 3.98 8.50 10.66
C PHE A 26 2.49 8.42 11.02
N ILE A 27 1.60 8.63 10.03
CA ILE A 27 0.14 8.54 10.23
C ILE A 27 -0.26 7.12 10.66
N LEU A 28 0.35 6.09 10.06
CA LEU A 28 0.10 4.71 10.39
C LEU A 28 0.53 4.38 11.83
N ALA A 29 1.74 4.79 12.22
CA ALA A 29 2.25 4.60 13.57
C ALA A 29 1.38 5.32 14.62
N PHE A 30 0.88 6.51 14.30
CA PHE A 30 -0.05 7.25 15.17
C PHE A 30 -1.36 6.46 15.38
N ALA A 31 -1.95 5.92 14.30
CA ALA A 31 -3.16 5.11 14.42
C ALA A 31 -2.91 3.85 15.27
N TYR A 32 -1.80 3.16 15.04
CA TYR A 32 -1.51 1.91 15.73
C TYR A 32 -1.28 2.15 17.22
N TYR A 33 -0.52 3.18 17.59
CA TYR A 33 -0.26 3.45 19.00
C TYR A 33 -1.44 4.14 19.70
N HIS A 34 -1.84 5.34 19.26
CA HIS A 34 -2.80 6.17 19.99
C HIS A 34 -4.24 5.69 19.86
N ILE A 35 -4.59 4.99 18.78
CA ILE A 35 -5.97 4.52 18.55
C ILE A 35 -6.07 3.04 18.89
N ASN A 36 -5.25 2.17 18.28
CA ASN A 36 -5.40 0.73 18.49
C ASN A 36 -4.90 0.29 19.85
N PHE A 37 -3.61 0.48 20.13
CA PHE A 37 -2.95 -0.03 21.32
C PHE A 37 -3.55 0.53 22.60
N GLN A 38 -3.72 1.86 22.69
CA GLN A 38 -4.31 2.51 23.87
C GLN A 38 -5.78 2.14 24.15
N ASN A 39 -6.54 1.70 23.14
CA ASN A 39 -7.95 1.35 23.31
C ASN A 39 -8.22 -0.16 23.18
N HIS A 40 -7.17 -0.99 23.28
CA HIS A 40 -7.25 -2.44 23.18
C HIS A 40 -7.96 -2.93 21.91
N LEU A 41 -7.85 -2.17 20.81
CA LEU A 41 -8.29 -2.65 19.52
C LEU A 41 -7.28 -3.67 19.04
N SER A 42 -7.72 -4.92 18.89
CA SER A 42 -6.86 -6.00 18.40
C SER A 42 -6.33 -5.68 17.00
N GLU A 43 -5.21 -6.28 16.62
CA GLU A 43 -4.61 -6.11 15.29
C GLU A 43 -4.74 -7.39 14.46
N GLY A 44 -5.00 -7.23 13.16
CA GLY A 44 -5.11 -8.33 12.20
C GLY A 44 -3.75 -8.77 11.64
N GLY A 45 -3.79 -9.45 10.50
CA GLY A 45 -2.60 -9.76 9.71
C GLY A 45 -1.55 -10.59 10.44
N PHE A 46 -0.27 -10.25 10.22
CA PHE A 46 0.83 -10.98 10.85
C PHE A 46 0.85 -10.75 12.36
N VAL A 47 0.43 -9.57 12.85
CA VAL A 47 0.37 -9.28 14.29
C VAL A 47 -0.57 -10.26 14.98
N GLY A 48 -1.77 -10.41 14.41
CA GLY A 48 -2.77 -11.34 14.90
C GLY A 48 -2.28 -12.79 14.84
N LEU A 49 -1.59 -13.20 13.77
CA LEU A 49 -1.00 -14.54 13.66
C LEU A 49 0.08 -14.79 14.72
N ALA A 50 0.95 -13.81 14.96
CA ALA A 50 1.98 -13.90 15.98
C ALA A 50 1.37 -14.00 17.39
N LEU A 51 0.26 -13.30 17.63
CA LEU A 51 -0.48 -13.37 18.89
C LEU A 51 -1.15 -14.74 19.09
N LEU A 52 -1.74 -15.32 18.04
CA LEU A 52 -2.27 -16.69 18.08
C LEU A 52 -1.15 -17.70 18.35
N GLY A 53 0.01 -17.53 17.71
CA GLY A 53 1.21 -18.32 17.95
C GLY A 53 1.67 -18.26 19.42
N LYS A 54 1.61 -17.08 20.04
CA LYS A 54 1.88 -16.91 21.47
C LYS A 54 0.93 -17.75 22.32
N TYR A 55 -0.37 -17.75 22.03
CA TYR A 55 -1.33 -18.56 22.78
C TYR A 55 -1.12 -20.07 22.63
N ALA A 56 -0.64 -20.52 21.46
CA ALA A 56 -0.40 -21.94 21.21
C ALA A 56 0.96 -22.45 21.72
N THR A 57 2.01 -21.62 21.68
CA THR A 57 3.41 -22.06 21.89
C THR A 57 4.14 -21.30 22.99
N GLY A 58 3.57 -20.22 23.51
CA GLY A 58 4.20 -19.32 24.48
C GLY A 58 5.27 -18.38 23.88
N LEU A 59 5.53 -18.44 22.57
CA LEU A 59 6.51 -17.59 21.90
C LEU A 59 6.11 -16.11 21.94
N SER A 60 7.09 -15.22 22.07
CA SER A 60 6.84 -13.78 22.01
C SER A 60 6.31 -13.38 20.62
N PRO A 61 5.27 -12.53 20.54
CA PRO A 61 4.76 -12.01 19.26
C PRO A 61 5.85 -11.33 18.42
N ALA A 62 6.83 -10.70 19.04
CA ALA A 62 7.95 -10.08 18.32
C ALA A 62 8.78 -11.12 17.53
N ILE A 63 9.00 -12.31 18.11
CA ILE A 63 9.71 -13.40 17.44
C ILE A 63 8.83 -13.99 16.34
N GLY A 64 7.53 -14.18 16.62
CA GLY A 64 6.56 -14.65 15.63
C GLY A 64 6.48 -13.75 14.41
N MET A 65 6.45 -12.43 14.62
CA MET A 65 6.47 -11.44 13.53
C MET A 65 7.73 -11.55 12.69
N LEU A 66 8.91 -11.61 13.33
CA LEU A 66 10.18 -11.72 12.62
C LEU A 66 10.27 -13.02 11.80
N LEU A 67 9.73 -14.13 12.33
CA LEU A 67 9.64 -15.40 11.60
C LEU A 67 8.70 -15.35 10.40
N LEU A 68 7.63 -14.56 10.45
CA LEU A 68 6.69 -14.38 9.34
C LEU A 68 7.20 -13.39 8.30
N ASP A 69 7.83 -12.29 8.73
CA ASP A 69 8.32 -11.21 7.87
C ASP A 69 9.53 -11.63 7.04
N ILE A 70 10.52 -12.30 7.63
CA ILE A 70 11.78 -12.64 6.94
C ILE A 70 11.54 -13.48 5.67
N PRO A 71 10.77 -14.59 5.70
CA PRO A 71 10.52 -15.38 4.49
C PRO A 71 9.82 -14.59 3.39
N VAL A 72 8.86 -13.74 3.76
CA VAL A 72 8.13 -12.92 2.80
C VAL A 72 9.01 -11.84 2.20
N MET A 73 9.86 -11.20 3.00
CA MET A 73 10.86 -10.26 2.49
C MET A 73 11.81 -10.96 1.52
N ILE A 74 12.35 -12.13 1.86
CA ILE A 74 13.23 -12.89 0.95
C ILE A 74 12.51 -13.19 -0.37
N LEU A 75 11.26 -13.67 -0.30
CA LEU A 75 10.45 -13.95 -1.49
C LEU A 75 10.23 -12.69 -2.34
N ALA A 76 9.92 -11.56 -1.71
CA ALA A 76 9.71 -10.31 -2.40
C ALA A 76 10.98 -9.75 -3.03
N TRP A 77 12.15 -9.99 -2.42
CA TRP A 77 13.43 -9.64 -3.04
C TRP A 77 13.61 -10.35 -4.38
N PHE A 78 13.32 -11.65 -4.44
CA PHE A 78 13.43 -12.42 -5.68
C PHE A 78 12.42 -11.98 -6.75
N ILE A 79 11.20 -11.59 -6.37
CA ILE A 79 10.13 -11.25 -7.32
C ILE A 79 10.20 -9.79 -7.78
N LYS A 80 10.46 -8.84 -6.87
CA LYS A 80 10.39 -7.39 -7.14
C LYS A 80 11.76 -6.73 -7.28
N GLY A 81 12.82 -7.40 -6.83
CA GLY A 81 14.19 -6.89 -6.90
C GLY A 81 14.54 -5.89 -5.81
N TRP A 82 15.79 -5.43 -5.86
CA TRP A 82 16.44 -4.65 -4.80
C TRP A 82 15.79 -3.28 -4.51
N LYS A 83 15.24 -2.62 -5.54
CA LYS A 83 14.64 -1.27 -5.39
C LYS A 83 13.41 -1.30 -4.49
N PHE A 84 12.54 -2.29 -4.65
CA PHE A 84 11.36 -2.47 -3.80
C PHE A 84 11.80 -2.83 -2.37
N MET A 85 12.80 -3.68 -2.22
CA MET A 85 13.31 -4.09 -0.92
C MET A 85 13.82 -2.90 -0.10
N ILE A 86 14.60 -2.00 -0.72
CA ILE A 86 15.05 -0.77 -0.02
C ILE A 86 13.86 0.08 0.42
N GLN A 87 12.84 0.26 -0.43
CA GLN A 87 11.67 1.06 -0.08
C GLN A 87 10.85 0.44 1.05
N ALA A 88 10.71 -0.89 1.05
CA ALA A 88 10.06 -1.63 2.12
C ALA A 88 10.85 -1.54 3.43
N LEU A 89 12.16 -1.76 3.39
CA LEU A 89 13.04 -1.64 4.57
C LEU A 89 13.00 -0.23 5.17
N LEU A 90 13.02 0.80 4.34
CA LEU A 90 12.89 2.18 4.80
C LEU A 90 11.51 2.46 5.40
N GLY A 91 10.45 1.89 4.83
CA GLY A 91 9.09 1.99 5.36
C GLY A 91 8.94 1.32 6.73
N VAL A 92 9.42 0.08 6.85
CA VAL A 92 9.48 -0.67 8.12
C VAL A 92 10.30 0.10 9.15
N ALA A 93 11.51 0.54 8.80
CA ALA A 93 12.36 1.29 9.73
C ALA A 93 11.74 2.61 10.18
N ALA A 94 11.11 3.36 9.27
CA ALA A 94 10.43 4.61 9.60
C ALA A 94 9.19 4.37 10.47
N PHE A 95 8.38 3.37 10.14
CA PHE A 95 7.23 2.97 10.96
C PHE A 95 7.66 2.60 12.37
N SER A 96 8.66 1.70 12.51
CA SER A 96 9.18 1.28 13.82
C SER A 96 9.74 2.45 14.63
N LEU A 97 10.47 3.37 13.99
CA LEU A 97 11.02 4.55 14.68
C LEU A 97 9.92 5.51 15.16
N PHE A 98 8.89 5.74 14.34
CA PHE A 98 7.77 6.59 14.75
C PHE A 98 6.91 5.91 15.83
N TYR A 99 6.65 4.61 15.70
CA TYR A 99 5.91 3.85 16.70
C TYR A 99 6.64 3.84 18.05
N ASP A 100 7.92 3.47 18.08
CA ASP A 100 8.75 3.50 19.31
C ASP A 100 8.85 4.92 19.89
N GLY A 101 8.92 5.94 19.01
CA GLY A 101 8.89 7.33 19.42
C GLY A 101 7.58 7.73 20.10
N PHE A 102 6.44 7.29 19.57
CA PHE A 102 5.15 7.52 20.20
C PHE A 102 5.01 6.75 21.51
N GLU A 103 5.47 5.50 21.55
CA GLU A 103 5.45 4.66 22.74
C GLU A 103 6.25 5.25 23.90
N ARG A 104 7.47 5.74 23.63
CA ARG A 104 8.38 6.22 24.68
C ARG A 104 8.15 7.67 25.08
N TYR A 105 7.78 8.54 24.13
CA TYR A 105 7.81 9.98 24.35
C TYR A 105 6.43 10.63 24.28
N SER A 106 5.41 9.98 23.70
CA SER A 106 4.09 10.59 23.62
C SER A 106 3.34 10.44 24.94
N THR A 107 3.00 11.57 25.54
CA THR A 107 2.09 11.64 26.70
C THR A 107 0.62 11.77 26.30
N LEU A 108 0.34 11.79 24.99
CA LEU A 108 -1.02 11.91 24.47
C LEU A 108 -1.77 10.60 24.71
N VAL A 109 -2.86 10.68 25.46
CA VAL A 109 -3.80 9.57 25.67
C VAL A 109 -5.13 9.94 25.05
N ILE A 110 -5.67 9.06 24.21
CA ILE A 110 -6.97 9.25 23.55
C ILE A 110 -7.93 8.16 24.03
N PRO A 111 -8.52 8.31 25.24
CA PRO A 111 -9.41 7.30 25.79
C PRO A 111 -10.80 7.42 25.18
N PHE A 112 -11.31 6.33 24.59
CA PHE A 112 -12.70 6.27 24.09
C PHE A 112 -13.68 5.67 25.10
N HIS A 113 -13.32 5.62 26.39
CA HIS A 113 -14.19 5.26 27.52
C HIS A 113 -15.03 3.97 27.31
N GLY A 114 -14.44 2.95 26.69
CA GLY A 114 -15.10 1.64 26.47
C GLY A 114 -16.05 1.56 25.27
N ASN A 115 -16.25 2.66 24.55
CA ASN A 115 -16.95 2.67 23.27
C ASN A 115 -15.97 2.41 22.12
N LEU A 116 -15.94 1.16 21.64
CA LEU A 116 -15.01 0.72 20.59
C LEU A 116 -15.46 1.10 19.16
N TRP A 117 -16.67 1.65 18.97
CA TRP A 117 -17.15 2.05 17.65
C TRP A 117 -16.31 3.17 17.04
N ILE A 118 -16.07 4.23 17.81
CA ILE A 118 -15.31 5.40 17.36
C ILE A 118 -13.85 5.04 17.04
N PRO A 119 -13.08 4.38 17.93
CA PRO A 119 -11.70 4.00 17.62
C PRO A 119 -11.63 3.01 16.46
N ALA A 120 -12.60 2.10 16.28
CA ALA A 120 -12.61 1.19 15.14
C ALA A 120 -12.74 1.93 13.80
N VAL A 121 -13.67 2.89 13.72
CA VAL A 121 -13.87 3.69 12.50
C VAL A 121 -12.65 4.59 12.24
N LEU A 122 -12.17 5.30 13.27
CA LEU A 122 -11.01 6.17 13.15
C LEU A 122 -9.75 5.40 12.77
N SER A 123 -9.50 4.27 13.42
CA SER A 123 -8.41 3.37 13.07
C SER A 123 -8.53 2.93 11.63
N GLY A 124 -9.68 2.43 11.20
CA GLY A 124 -9.87 1.97 9.83
C GLY A 124 -9.58 3.06 8.79
N VAL A 125 -10.04 4.28 9.02
CA VAL A 125 -9.77 5.41 8.11
C VAL A 125 -8.30 5.80 8.13
N ILE A 126 -7.73 6.04 9.30
CA ILE A 126 -6.37 6.60 9.44
C ILE A 126 -5.32 5.57 9.03
N THR A 127 -5.47 4.32 9.47
CA THR A 127 -4.65 3.18 9.02
C THR A 127 -4.75 3.02 7.51
N GLY A 128 -5.97 3.07 6.95
CA GLY A 128 -6.17 2.93 5.52
C GLY A 128 -5.52 4.05 4.69
N VAL A 129 -5.54 5.29 5.20
CA VAL A 129 -4.84 6.43 4.58
C VAL A 129 -3.32 6.24 4.69
N GLY A 130 -2.79 5.94 5.87
CA GLY A 130 -1.35 5.76 6.11
C GLY A 130 -0.77 4.63 5.27
N ALA A 131 -1.33 3.43 5.38
CA ALA A 131 -0.93 2.28 4.58
C ALA A 131 -1.12 2.54 3.08
N GLY A 132 -2.26 3.13 2.69
CA GLY A 132 -2.52 3.50 1.30
C GLY A 132 -1.49 4.46 0.70
N MET A 133 -0.98 5.43 1.49
CA MET A 133 0.09 6.34 1.06
C MET A 133 1.40 5.60 0.83
N VAL A 134 1.79 4.71 1.73
CA VAL A 134 3.04 3.93 1.63
C VAL A 134 2.97 2.97 0.43
N LEU A 135 1.92 2.17 0.36
CA LEU A 135 1.74 1.12 -0.64
C LEU A 135 1.60 1.69 -2.06
N ARG A 136 1.02 2.89 -2.21
CA ARG A 136 0.88 3.57 -3.51
C ARG A 136 2.23 3.88 -4.17
N PHE A 137 3.28 4.14 -3.38
CA PHE A 137 4.62 4.43 -3.89
C PHE A 137 5.53 3.19 -3.94
N GLY A 138 4.97 2.00 -3.69
CA GLY A 138 5.72 0.74 -3.72
C GLY A 138 6.55 0.49 -2.47
N GLY A 139 6.27 1.19 -1.37
CA GLY A 139 6.79 0.84 -0.05
C GLY A 139 5.92 -0.23 0.63
N ALA A 140 6.36 -0.63 1.82
CA ALA A 140 5.63 -1.49 2.75
C ALA A 140 6.09 -1.15 4.17
N THR A 141 5.22 -1.35 5.17
CA THR A 141 5.56 -1.13 6.59
C THR A 141 5.76 -2.42 7.38
N GLY A 142 5.47 -3.58 6.78
CA GLY A 142 5.65 -4.90 7.37
C GLY A 142 5.71 -6.00 6.29
N GLY A 143 5.91 -7.25 6.69
CA GLY A 143 5.88 -8.38 5.76
C GLY A 143 4.47 -8.74 5.29
N ASP A 144 3.43 -8.45 6.06
CA ASP A 144 2.03 -8.58 5.67
C ASP A 144 1.67 -7.69 4.48
N ASP A 145 2.12 -6.43 4.49
CA ASP A 145 2.01 -5.49 3.36
C ASP A 145 2.66 -6.05 2.09
N ILE A 146 3.88 -6.57 2.24
CA ILE A 146 4.63 -7.17 1.13
C ILE A 146 3.85 -8.37 0.59
N LEU A 147 3.39 -9.26 1.47
CA LEU A 147 2.59 -10.42 1.08
C LEU A 147 1.32 -10.00 0.34
N ALA A 148 0.62 -8.98 0.85
CA ALA A 148 -0.59 -8.46 0.22
C ALA A 148 -0.32 -7.92 -1.19
N VAL A 149 0.78 -7.19 -1.38
CA VAL A 149 1.22 -6.70 -2.70
C VAL A 149 1.55 -7.85 -3.65
N LEU A 150 2.23 -8.89 -3.16
CA LEU A 150 2.56 -10.08 -3.94
C LEU A 150 1.30 -10.83 -4.39
N ILE A 151 0.39 -11.12 -3.45
CA ILE A 151 -0.87 -11.82 -3.73
C ILE A 151 -1.76 -11.00 -4.67
N SER A 152 -1.88 -9.68 -4.44
CA SER A 152 -2.66 -8.79 -5.30
C SER A 152 -2.16 -8.83 -6.74
N ARG A 153 -0.85 -8.89 -6.95
CA ARG A 153 -0.23 -8.98 -8.28
C ARG A 153 -0.41 -10.36 -8.91
N TRP A 154 -0.34 -11.41 -8.12
CA TRP A 154 -0.47 -12.79 -8.61
C TRP A 154 -1.91 -13.14 -8.96
N LYS A 155 -2.89 -12.81 -8.10
CA LYS A 155 -4.32 -13.10 -8.32
C LYS A 155 -5.08 -12.01 -9.07
N GLY A 156 -4.49 -10.82 -9.25
CA GLY A 156 -5.16 -9.66 -9.84
C GLY A 156 -6.22 -9.01 -8.94
N TRP A 157 -6.22 -9.35 -7.64
CA TRP A 157 -7.17 -8.80 -6.67
C TRP A 157 -6.81 -7.38 -6.26
N LYS A 158 -7.81 -6.59 -5.85
CA LYS A 158 -7.57 -5.25 -5.27
C LYS A 158 -6.80 -5.41 -3.96
N LEU A 159 -5.84 -4.51 -3.73
CA LEU A 159 -4.92 -4.64 -2.60
C LEU A 159 -5.66 -4.69 -1.25
N GLY A 160 -6.63 -3.80 -1.03
CA GLY A 160 -7.44 -3.84 0.18
C GLY A 160 -8.28 -5.12 0.32
N THR A 161 -8.77 -5.71 -0.77
CA THR A 161 -9.46 -7.01 -0.69
C THR A 161 -8.53 -8.11 -0.16
N VAL A 162 -7.24 -8.06 -0.52
CA VAL A 162 -6.26 -9.01 0.02
C VAL A 162 -6.09 -8.82 1.53
N PHE A 163 -5.90 -7.58 1.99
CA PHE A 163 -5.84 -7.25 3.43
C PHE A 163 -7.08 -7.71 4.19
N PHE A 164 -8.28 -7.43 3.67
CA PHE A 164 -9.50 -7.83 4.34
C PHE A 164 -9.62 -9.35 4.45
N VAL A 165 -9.26 -10.10 3.40
CA VAL A 165 -9.36 -11.56 3.41
C VAL A 165 -8.28 -12.18 4.31
N SER A 166 -7.04 -11.68 4.27
CA SER A 166 -5.97 -12.15 5.16
C SER A 166 -6.34 -11.92 6.61
N ASP A 167 -6.78 -10.71 6.93
CA ASP A 167 -7.05 -10.31 8.31
C ASP A 167 -8.34 -10.95 8.82
N ALA A 168 -9.39 -11.07 8.00
CA ALA A 168 -10.61 -11.76 8.40
C ALA A 168 -10.34 -13.24 8.69
N PHE A 169 -9.44 -13.89 7.95
CA PHE A 169 -9.03 -15.26 8.25
C PHE A 169 -8.33 -15.35 9.61
N VAL A 170 -7.36 -14.47 9.86
CA VAL A 170 -6.61 -14.44 11.13
C VAL A 170 -7.52 -14.08 12.30
N LEU A 171 -8.32 -13.03 12.17
CA LEU A 171 -9.25 -12.57 13.21
C LEU A 171 -10.35 -13.61 13.48
N GLY A 172 -10.79 -14.34 12.45
CA GLY A 172 -11.71 -15.46 12.60
C GLY A 172 -11.12 -16.58 13.47
N LEU A 173 -9.84 -16.92 13.26
CA LEU A 173 -9.12 -17.85 14.14
C LEU A 173 -8.90 -17.28 15.54
N SER A 174 -8.71 -15.97 15.65
CA SER A 174 -8.54 -15.30 16.94
C SER A 174 -9.79 -15.31 17.82
N LEU A 175 -11.00 -15.47 17.28
CA LEU A 175 -12.23 -15.53 18.07
C LEU A 175 -12.26 -16.68 19.10
N PHE A 176 -11.43 -17.72 18.93
CA PHE A 176 -11.29 -18.80 19.90
C PHE A 176 -10.44 -18.42 21.13
N PHE A 177 -9.65 -17.35 21.04
CA PHE A 177 -8.67 -16.95 22.06
C PHE A 177 -8.84 -15.52 22.58
N LEU A 178 -9.40 -14.62 21.77
CA LEU A 178 -9.56 -13.19 22.06
C LEU A 178 -11.01 -12.82 22.37
N PRO A 179 -11.25 -11.72 23.11
CA PRO A 179 -12.58 -11.23 23.39
C PRO A 179 -13.35 -10.90 22.11
N VAL A 180 -14.51 -11.57 21.92
CA VAL A 180 -15.36 -11.42 20.73
C VAL A 180 -15.67 -9.95 20.42
N LYS A 181 -15.92 -9.14 21.45
CA LYS A 181 -16.23 -7.71 21.29
C LYS A 181 -15.10 -6.99 20.54
N GLU A 182 -13.87 -7.07 21.04
CA GLU A 182 -12.70 -6.40 20.45
C GLU A 182 -12.43 -6.90 19.03
N THR A 183 -12.49 -8.21 18.82
CA THR A 183 -12.25 -8.81 17.49
C THR A 183 -13.26 -8.34 16.45
N LEU A 184 -14.55 -8.22 16.80
CA LEU A 184 -15.56 -7.71 15.87
C LEU A 184 -15.33 -6.25 15.49
N TYR A 185 -14.91 -5.40 16.43
CA TYR A 185 -14.55 -4.02 16.14
C TYR A 185 -13.27 -3.91 15.31
N THR A 186 -12.29 -4.81 15.52
CA THR A 186 -11.12 -4.90 14.64
C THR A 186 -11.51 -5.31 13.23
N ILE A 187 -12.40 -6.29 13.05
CA ILE A 187 -12.90 -6.68 11.72
C ILE A 187 -13.55 -5.49 11.01
N LEU A 188 -14.32 -4.66 11.75
CA LEU A 188 -14.88 -3.42 11.22
C LEU A 188 -13.78 -2.44 10.80
N ALA A 189 -12.78 -2.20 11.65
CA ALA A 189 -11.65 -1.31 11.35
C ALA A 189 -10.90 -1.77 10.09
N VAL A 190 -10.57 -3.05 10.00
CA VAL A 190 -9.91 -3.66 8.84
C VAL A 190 -10.77 -3.56 7.59
N TRP A 191 -12.08 -3.77 7.69
CA TRP A 191 -12.99 -3.62 6.56
C TRP A 191 -12.96 -2.18 6.02
N ILE A 192 -13.02 -1.17 6.90
CA ILE A 192 -12.92 0.24 6.51
C ILE A 192 -11.54 0.51 5.88
N ALA A 193 -10.46 0.10 6.55
CA ALA A 193 -9.09 0.26 6.05
C ALA A 193 -8.93 -0.35 4.66
N SER A 194 -9.50 -1.54 4.41
CA SER A 194 -9.46 -2.20 3.10
C SER A 194 -10.05 -1.34 1.98
N LYS A 195 -11.16 -0.65 2.25
CA LYS A 195 -11.81 0.23 1.27
C LYS A 195 -10.97 1.47 1.02
N VAL A 196 -10.44 2.06 2.09
CA VAL A 196 -9.60 3.27 2.01
C VAL A 196 -8.27 2.96 1.32
N ILE A 197 -7.58 1.88 1.65
CA ILE A 197 -6.35 1.43 0.96
C ILE A 197 -6.64 1.24 -0.52
N THR A 198 -7.72 0.53 -0.85
CA THR A 198 -8.10 0.30 -2.25
C THR A 198 -8.32 1.62 -2.97
N TYR A 199 -9.03 2.56 -2.35
CA TYR A 199 -9.26 3.89 -2.91
C TYR A 199 -7.94 4.62 -3.13
N MET A 200 -7.12 4.77 -2.09
CA MET A 200 -5.83 5.46 -2.10
C MET A 200 -4.85 4.92 -3.15
N VAL A 201 -4.72 3.59 -3.23
CA VAL A 201 -3.83 2.92 -4.19
C VAL A 201 -4.38 2.97 -5.61
N SER A 202 -5.70 2.97 -5.78
CA SER A 202 -6.33 3.06 -7.11
C SER A 202 -6.17 4.44 -7.75
N PHE A 203 -5.92 5.51 -6.97
CA PHE A 203 -5.58 6.80 -7.58
C PHE A 203 -4.24 6.68 -8.31
N PRO A 204 -4.22 6.83 -9.65
CA PRO A 204 -2.96 6.84 -10.37
C PRO A 204 -2.12 7.98 -9.81
N ALA A 205 -0.99 7.65 -9.16
CA ALA A 205 0.08 8.62 -8.99
C ALA A 205 0.45 9.00 -10.42
N ARG A 206 0.23 10.27 -10.79
CA ARG A 206 0.37 10.80 -12.15
C ARG A 206 1.63 10.17 -12.75
N ARG A 207 1.46 9.14 -13.58
CA ARG A 207 2.56 8.56 -14.33
C ARG A 207 2.90 9.68 -15.29
N THR A 208 3.93 10.46 -14.98
CA THR A 208 4.57 11.29 -15.99
C THR A 208 4.93 10.29 -17.07
N VAL A 209 4.19 10.34 -18.18
CA VAL A 209 4.45 9.52 -19.34
C VAL A 209 5.87 9.88 -19.73
N THR A 210 6.85 9.09 -19.30
CA THR A 210 8.11 9.02 -20.00
C THR A 210 7.67 8.53 -21.36
N THR A 211 7.59 9.45 -22.31
CA THR A 211 7.57 9.13 -23.73
C THR A 211 8.89 8.42 -24.03
N SER A 212 8.98 7.16 -23.61
CA SER A 212 9.82 6.19 -24.27
C SER A 212 9.27 6.17 -25.67
N ALA A 213 10.02 6.78 -26.60
CA ALA A 213 9.69 6.82 -28.00
C ALA A 213 9.24 5.41 -28.41
N VAL A 214 7.94 5.27 -28.65
CA VAL A 214 7.41 4.15 -29.41
C VAL A 214 8.12 4.28 -30.75
N LYS A 215 9.15 3.46 -30.98
CA LYS A 215 9.66 3.21 -32.32
C LYS A 215 8.48 2.64 -33.08
N LEU A 216 7.73 3.50 -33.75
CA LEU A 216 6.77 3.09 -34.75
C LEU A 216 7.53 2.20 -35.74
N PRO A 217 7.07 0.96 -36.01
CA PRO A 217 7.63 0.19 -37.09
C PRO A 217 7.48 1.01 -38.38
N VAL A 218 8.61 1.27 -39.04
CA VAL A 218 8.73 2.09 -40.25
C VAL A 218 7.88 1.54 -41.41
N SER A 219 7.31 0.33 -41.29
CA SER A 219 6.44 -0.28 -42.28
C SER A 219 5.04 0.34 -42.39
N ALA A 220 4.57 1.10 -41.39
CA ALA A 220 3.25 1.75 -41.46
C ALA A 220 3.26 3.11 -42.19
N ALA A 221 4.39 3.81 -42.21
CA ALA A 221 4.51 5.13 -42.84
C ALA A 221 4.56 5.05 -44.38
N ALA A 222 5.09 3.96 -44.94
CA ALA A 222 5.19 3.79 -46.39
C ALA A 222 3.84 3.52 -47.09
N LYS A 223 2.84 2.99 -46.38
CA LYS A 223 1.52 2.67 -46.96
C LYS A 223 0.56 3.86 -47.06
N VAL A 224 0.81 4.95 -46.32
CA VAL A 224 -0.06 6.13 -46.34
C VAL A 224 0.34 7.12 -47.44
N VAL A 225 1.60 7.11 -47.87
CA VAL A 225 2.08 8.01 -48.94
C VAL A 225 1.73 7.51 -50.34
N SER A 226 1.57 6.19 -50.56
CA SER A 226 1.24 5.66 -51.89
C SER A 226 -0.26 5.63 -52.24
N GLY A 227 -1.15 5.91 -51.28
CA GLY A 227 -2.60 5.86 -51.47
C GLY A 227 -3.27 7.18 -51.87
N ALA A 228 -2.55 8.30 -51.86
CA ALA A 228 -3.14 9.64 -52.00
C ALA A 228 -3.06 10.24 -53.43
N SER A 229 -2.56 9.49 -54.42
CA SER A 229 -2.34 9.99 -55.79
C SER A 229 -3.35 9.51 -56.84
N GLN A 230 -4.56 9.10 -56.45
CA GLN A 230 -5.63 8.76 -57.41
C GLN A 230 -7.00 9.16 -56.85
N ARG A 231 -7.33 10.45 -56.88
CA ARG A 231 -8.72 10.95 -56.92
C ARG A 231 -8.75 12.45 -57.22
N ALA A 232 -8.69 12.76 -58.51
CA ALA A 232 -9.42 13.89 -59.10
C ALA A 232 -9.66 13.55 -60.57
N PRO A 233 -10.88 13.76 -61.08
CA PRO A 233 -10.95 14.81 -62.07
C PRO A 233 -12.12 15.78 -61.87
N VAL A 234 -11.77 17.02 -62.20
CA VAL A 234 -12.55 18.19 -62.57
C VAL A 234 -13.76 17.85 -63.46
N ALA A 235 -14.92 18.44 -63.15
CA ALA A 235 -15.95 18.72 -64.15
C ALA A 235 -16.53 20.12 -63.90
N ARG A 236 -16.41 20.98 -64.93
CA ARG A 236 -16.95 22.35 -65.03
C ARG A 236 -18.37 22.32 -65.62
N GLY A 237 -19.14 23.37 -65.29
CA GLY A 237 -20.19 23.96 -66.15
C GLY A 237 -21.58 23.35 -65.99
N VAL A 238 -22.71 24.03 -66.22
CA VAL A 238 -23.03 25.36 -66.77
C VAL A 238 -24.45 25.73 -66.25
N SER A 239 -24.72 27.03 -66.18
CA SER A 239 -26.02 27.68 -66.03
C SER A 239 -27.18 27.07 -66.83
N HIS A 240 -28.37 27.00 -66.22
CA HIS A 240 -29.61 27.63 -66.69
C HIS A 240 -30.63 27.66 -65.55
#